data_AF-M2AT84-F1
#
_entry.id   AF-M2AT84-F1
#
_cell.length_a   1.000
_cell.length_b   1.000
_cell.length_c   1.000
_cell.angle_alpha   90.00
_cell.angle_beta   90.00
_cell.angle_gamma   90.00
#
_symmetry.space_group_name_H-M   'P 1'
#
loop_
_entity.id
_entity.type
_entity.pdbx_description
1 polymer ?
#
loop_
_entity_poly.entity_id
_entity_poly.type
_entity_poly.pdbx_seq_one_letter_code
_entity_poly.pdbx_strand_id
1 'polypeptide(L)'
;MSADGGWRVRLAAALILTCILGLLPAAKADAQDSPIDGEGQIFHNPIAKGADPWVIRDPHKPRYLWCKSDNDRGILIFESDDLTRLGKRHLVWKAPDEGPYSKEVWAPELHAIGDRYYVYFAASDGDNANHLTYVLESKTSDPLGEFTLHGPMATGDGKDGQSPNVWAIDMTILQHNDKLFGIWSGWDKPGSDNQFLYIAPMSSPTKLSGPRVLICDNDDHLWERVEPDTSQRGLNEGPEIFQAKGKTSLLYSCGASWLPTYKLGRLELVKDDPLAEGAWQKMPEPAFESTEAVYGVGHSCFVQSLDGKQWWHIFHAKVGPEPGWNRALHLQPMKVADDGTPLLGSPLDRTTPIQSPSRPNTQ
;
A
#
# COMPACT_ATOMS: atom_id res chain seq x y z
N MET A 1 37.49 -46.24 -57.51
CA MET A 1 38.91 -46.52 -57.79
C MET A 1 39.71 -45.96 -56.64
N SER A 2 40.40 -46.83 -55.90
CA SER A 2 41.60 -46.59 -55.08
C SER A 2 41.47 -45.57 -53.92
N ALA A 3 41.86 -45.82 -52.68
CA ALA A 3 42.41 -46.98 -51.97
C ALA A 3 42.54 -46.55 -50.50
N ASP A 4 42.44 -47.53 -49.59
CA ASP A 4 43.27 -47.79 -48.40
C ASP A 4 43.63 -46.64 -47.44
N GLY A 5 43.65 -46.80 -46.13
CA GLY A 5 43.58 -47.99 -45.30
C GLY A 5 43.70 -47.55 -43.84
N GLY A 6 43.01 -48.26 -42.94
CA GLY A 6 43.07 -47.98 -41.51
C GLY A 6 44.24 -48.68 -40.84
N TRP A 7 44.76 -48.12 -39.75
CA TRP A 7 45.51 -48.87 -38.74
C TRP A 7 45.15 -48.35 -37.34
N ARG A 8 44.48 -49.21 -36.57
CA ARG A 8 44.48 -49.21 -35.10
C ARG A 8 45.49 -50.28 -34.66
N VAL A 9 46.25 -50.06 -33.58
CA VAL A 9 46.70 -51.02 -32.53
C VAL A 9 47.73 -50.29 -31.64
N ARG A 10 47.35 -49.89 -30.42
CA ARG A 10 47.63 -50.47 -29.07
C ARG A 10 49.07 -50.33 -28.55
N LEU A 11 49.20 -49.71 -27.38
CA LEU A 11 50.05 -50.08 -26.23
C LEU A 11 49.45 -49.37 -24.99
N ALA A 12 48.79 -50.09 -24.08
CA ALA A 12 49.34 -50.75 -22.87
C ALA A 12 50.01 -49.74 -21.90
N ALA A 13 49.26 -49.33 -20.86
CA ALA A 13 49.48 -49.65 -19.42
C ALA A 13 50.76 -49.04 -18.82
N ALA A 14 50.81 -48.48 -17.62
CA ALA A 14 49.92 -48.06 -16.56
C ALA A 14 50.88 -47.47 -15.51
N LEU A 15 50.60 -46.33 -14.88
CA LEU A 15 51.02 -46.15 -13.48
C LEU A 15 50.19 -45.06 -12.81
N ILE A 16 49.76 -45.43 -11.61
CA ILE A 16 48.77 -44.82 -10.73
C ILE A 16 49.44 -43.73 -9.90
N LEU A 17 48.80 -42.58 -9.75
CA LEU A 17 48.93 -41.78 -8.53
C LEU A 17 47.57 -41.22 -8.12
N THR A 18 47.03 -41.83 -7.08
CA THR A 18 45.84 -41.45 -6.33
C THR A 18 46.02 -40.11 -5.63
N CYS A 19 45.15 -39.15 -5.95
CA CYS A 19 44.78 -38.06 -5.05
C CYS A 19 43.27 -38.09 -4.86
N ILE A 20 42.85 -38.41 -3.63
CA ILE A 20 41.47 -38.41 -3.17
C ILE A 20 41.06 -36.95 -2.98
N LEU A 21 40.13 -36.47 -3.80
CA LEU A 21 39.35 -35.26 -3.57
C LEU A 21 37.88 -35.66 -3.71
N GLY A 22 37.20 -35.76 -2.57
CA GLY A 22 35.76 -35.97 -2.52
C GLY A 22 35.06 -34.76 -3.10
N LEU A 23 34.48 -34.92 -4.31
CA LEU A 23 33.46 -34.02 -4.81
C LEU A 23 32.15 -34.35 -4.08
N LEU A 24 31.73 -33.45 -3.20
CA LEU A 24 30.33 -33.34 -2.82
C LEU A 24 29.57 -32.81 -4.04
N PRO A 25 28.45 -33.43 -4.47
CA PRO A 25 27.56 -32.77 -5.41
C PRO A 25 26.94 -31.57 -4.71
N ALA A 26 27.15 -30.39 -5.29
CA ALA A 26 26.41 -29.20 -4.95
C ALA A 26 24.92 -29.51 -5.10
N ALA A 27 24.19 -29.49 -3.99
CA ALA A 27 22.74 -29.52 -4.00
C ALA A 27 22.27 -28.28 -4.74
N LYS A 28 21.82 -28.46 -5.98
CA LYS A 28 20.92 -27.50 -6.62
C LYS A 28 19.67 -27.48 -5.75
N ALA A 29 19.42 -26.35 -5.10
CA ALA A 29 18.10 -26.03 -4.59
C ALA A 29 17.20 -25.85 -5.82
N ASP A 30 16.56 -26.93 -6.25
CA ASP A 30 15.42 -26.84 -7.15
C ASP A 30 14.29 -26.19 -6.33
N ALA A 31 14.16 -24.88 -6.46
CA ALA A 31 12.90 -24.21 -6.19
C ALA A 31 11.91 -24.79 -7.21
N GLN A 32 11.11 -25.74 -6.74
CA GLN A 32 10.01 -26.32 -7.50
C GLN A 32 8.94 -25.24 -7.67
N ASP A 33 9.10 -24.41 -8.70
CA ASP A 33 7.99 -23.63 -9.28
C ASP A 33 6.99 -24.66 -9.83
N SER A 34 6.05 -25.04 -8.97
CA SER A 34 4.87 -25.78 -9.42
C SER A 34 4.05 -24.85 -10.31
N PRO A 35 3.51 -25.31 -11.45
CA PRO A 35 2.62 -24.50 -12.26
C PRO A 35 1.44 -24.03 -11.39
N ILE A 36 1.20 -22.73 -11.37
CA ILE A 36 -0.02 -22.16 -10.80
C ILE A 36 -1.15 -22.56 -11.74
N ASP A 37 -1.73 -23.73 -11.51
CA ASP A 37 -2.95 -24.17 -12.18
C ASP A 37 -4.10 -23.26 -11.72
N GLY A 38 -4.26 -22.15 -12.42
CA GLY A 38 -5.46 -21.34 -12.43
C GLY A 38 -5.77 -21.03 -13.87
N GLU A 39 -6.86 -21.57 -14.40
CA GLU A 39 -7.49 -21.09 -15.64
C GLU A 39 -7.93 -19.63 -15.41
N GLY A 40 -6.97 -18.71 -15.42
CA GLY A 40 -7.14 -17.31 -15.06
C GLY A 40 -7.32 -16.48 -16.32
N GLN A 41 -8.38 -15.67 -16.36
CA GLN A 41 -8.49 -14.61 -17.36
C GLN A 41 -7.26 -13.69 -17.28
N ILE A 42 -6.77 -13.24 -18.43
CA ILE A 42 -5.77 -12.18 -18.50
C ILE A 42 -6.48 -10.83 -18.36
N PHE A 43 -5.89 -9.89 -17.62
CA PHE A 43 -6.31 -8.50 -17.57
C PHE A 43 -5.13 -7.55 -17.82
N HIS A 44 -5.42 -6.26 -17.98
CA HIS A 44 -4.45 -5.20 -18.19
C HIS A 44 -4.73 -4.03 -17.26
N ASN A 45 -3.68 -3.29 -16.89
CA ASN A 45 -3.83 -2.01 -16.22
C ASN A 45 -4.14 -0.87 -17.21
N PRO A 46 -4.82 0.20 -16.76
CA PRO A 46 -5.48 0.35 -15.45
C PRO A 46 -6.81 -0.42 -15.37
N ILE A 47 -7.22 -0.81 -14.16
CA ILE A 47 -8.48 -1.54 -13.92
C ILE A 47 -9.69 -0.62 -13.75
N ALA A 48 -9.48 0.65 -13.38
CA ALA A 48 -10.54 1.64 -13.22
C ALA A 48 -9.98 3.07 -13.19
N LYS A 49 -10.82 4.07 -13.46
CA LYS A 49 -10.50 5.47 -13.11
C LYS A 49 -10.58 5.65 -11.59
N GLY A 50 -9.67 6.42 -11.02
CA GLY A 50 -9.71 6.75 -9.59
C GLY A 50 -8.35 7.07 -9.02
N ALA A 51 -8.40 7.43 -7.75
CA ALA A 51 -7.27 7.73 -6.90
C ALA A 51 -7.40 6.96 -5.59
N ASP A 52 -6.30 6.96 -4.84
CA ASP A 52 -6.26 6.58 -3.42
C ASP A 52 -7.02 5.26 -3.16
N PRO A 53 -6.61 4.17 -3.85
CA PRO A 53 -7.35 2.92 -3.80
C PRO A 53 -7.27 2.28 -2.43
N TRP A 54 -8.42 1.88 -1.90
CA TRP A 54 -8.46 0.99 -0.74
C TRP A 54 -9.36 -0.21 -1.00
N VAL A 55 -8.87 -1.40 -0.69
CA VAL A 55 -9.62 -2.65 -0.80
C VAL A 55 -9.22 -3.62 0.29
N ILE A 56 -10.23 -4.21 0.93
CA ILE A 56 -10.02 -5.33 1.86
C ILE A 56 -10.64 -6.60 1.31
N ARG A 57 -10.09 -7.74 1.71
CA ARG A 57 -10.84 -8.99 1.68
C ARG A 57 -11.83 -8.95 2.84
N ASP A 58 -13.11 -9.18 2.57
CA ASP A 58 -14.12 -9.24 3.61
C ASP A 58 -13.78 -10.40 4.57
N PRO A 59 -13.60 -10.14 5.88
CA PRO A 59 -13.25 -11.19 6.84
C PRO A 59 -14.38 -12.22 7.03
N HIS A 60 -15.61 -11.92 6.59
CA HIS A 60 -16.78 -12.75 6.81
C HIS A 60 -17.36 -13.40 5.55
N LYS A 61 -16.95 -12.97 4.35
CA LYS A 61 -17.47 -13.46 3.07
C LYS A 61 -16.36 -13.55 2.03
N PRO A 62 -16.41 -14.48 1.06
CA PRO A 62 -15.39 -14.60 0.01
C PRO A 62 -15.59 -13.51 -1.08
N ARG A 63 -15.36 -12.25 -0.71
CA ARG A 63 -15.47 -11.08 -1.59
C ARG A 63 -14.45 -10.01 -1.19
N TYR A 64 -14.22 -9.08 -2.10
CA TYR A 64 -13.49 -7.83 -1.88
C TYR A 64 -14.48 -6.70 -1.63
N LEU A 65 -14.06 -5.76 -0.79
CA LEU A 65 -14.76 -4.51 -0.50
C LEU A 65 -13.85 -3.35 -0.86
N TRP A 66 -14.13 -2.69 -1.97
CA TRP A 66 -13.42 -1.49 -2.43
C TRP A 66 -14.02 -0.25 -1.79
N CYS A 67 -13.22 0.58 -1.14
CA CYS A 67 -13.65 1.86 -0.58
C CYS A 67 -13.13 3.01 -1.45
N LYS A 68 -14.02 3.95 -1.83
CA LYS A 68 -13.66 5.08 -2.70
C LYS A 68 -14.47 6.32 -2.37
N SER A 69 -13.88 7.49 -2.59
CA SER A 69 -14.62 8.76 -2.59
C SER A 69 -15.60 8.83 -3.77
N ASP A 70 -16.79 9.38 -3.54
CA ASP A 70 -17.79 9.73 -4.56
C ASP A 70 -17.68 11.23 -4.90
N ASN A 71 -16.80 11.58 -5.84
CA ASN A 71 -16.62 12.95 -6.33
C ASN A 71 -16.48 13.98 -5.20
N ASP A 72 -15.64 13.68 -4.21
CA ASP A 72 -15.32 14.54 -3.07
C ASP A 72 -16.51 14.88 -2.15
N ARG A 73 -17.63 14.14 -2.28
CA ARG A 73 -18.91 14.44 -1.63
C ARG A 73 -19.59 13.23 -1.00
N GLY A 74 -18.93 12.08 -0.95
CA GLY A 74 -19.48 10.87 -0.35
C GLY A 74 -18.48 9.72 -0.36
N ILE A 75 -18.92 8.59 0.19
CA ILE A 75 -18.10 7.38 0.30
C ILE A 75 -18.89 6.20 -0.29
N LEU A 76 -18.21 5.48 -1.18
CA LEU A 76 -18.70 4.28 -1.83
C LEU A 76 -18.01 3.06 -1.27
N ILE A 77 -18.77 1.99 -1.10
CA ILE A 77 -18.23 0.64 -0.99
C ILE A 77 -18.69 -0.14 -2.21
N PHE A 78 -17.75 -0.74 -2.94
CA PHE A 78 -18.08 -1.70 -3.98
C PHE A 78 -17.79 -3.11 -3.50
N GLU A 79 -18.69 -4.05 -3.78
CA GLU A 79 -18.50 -5.47 -3.52
C GLU A 79 -18.19 -6.24 -4.80
N SER A 80 -17.14 -7.07 -4.79
CA SER A 80 -16.72 -7.87 -5.94
C SER A 80 -16.18 -9.23 -5.51
N ASP A 81 -16.42 -10.28 -6.28
CA ASP A 81 -15.73 -11.57 -6.15
C ASP A 81 -14.46 -11.64 -7.03
N ASP A 82 -14.13 -10.54 -7.68
CA ASP A 82 -13.03 -10.39 -8.62
C ASP A 82 -12.24 -9.11 -8.31
N LEU A 83 -10.98 -9.23 -7.89
CA LEU A 83 -10.16 -8.06 -7.58
C LEU A 83 -9.87 -7.20 -8.83
N THR A 84 -10.01 -7.74 -10.04
CA THR A 84 -9.78 -6.96 -11.26
C THR A 84 -10.95 -6.02 -11.59
N ARG A 85 -12.04 -6.08 -10.83
CA ARG A 85 -13.26 -5.29 -11.03
C ARG A 85 -13.75 -4.72 -9.71
N LEU A 86 -14.21 -3.47 -9.73
CA LEU A 86 -14.80 -2.86 -8.53
C LEU A 86 -16.08 -3.58 -8.10
N GLY A 87 -16.88 -4.06 -9.05
CA GLY A 87 -18.11 -4.80 -8.78
C GLY A 87 -19.31 -3.89 -8.51
N LYS A 88 -20.22 -4.33 -7.64
CA LYS A 88 -21.49 -3.66 -7.37
C LYS A 88 -21.30 -2.49 -6.42
N ARG A 89 -21.73 -1.29 -6.84
CA ARG A 89 -21.60 -0.02 -6.11
C ARG A 89 -22.67 0.15 -5.03
N HIS A 90 -22.25 0.62 -3.85
CA HIS A 90 -23.12 1.05 -2.74
C HIS A 90 -22.66 2.42 -2.23
N LEU A 91 -23.59 3.39 -2.09
CA LEU A 91 -23.31 4.66 -1.43
C LEU A 91 -23.63 4.51 0.06
N VAL A 92 -22.60 4.53 0.91
CA VAL A 92 -22.75 4.26 2.34
C VAL A 92 -22.75 5.53 3.19
N TRP A 93 -22.24 6.63 2.64
CA TRP A 93 -22.31 7.93 3.28
C TRP A 93 -22.27 9.06 2.24
N LYS A 94 -22.99 10.14 2.53
CA LYS A 94 -23.02 11.36 1.71
C LYS A 94 -22.70 12.55 2.60
N ALA A 95 -21.79 13.40 2.14
CA ALA A 95 -21.43 14.63 2.83
C ALA A 95 -22.63 15.58 2.90
N PRO A 96 -22.80 16.33 4.01
CA PRO A 96 -23.78 17.41 4.08
C PRO A 96 -23.45 18.52 3.08
N ASP A 97 -24.39 19.44 2.87
CA ASP A 97 -24.19 20.54 1.94
C ASP A 97 -23.14 21.55 2.42
N GLU A 98 -23.03 21.71 3.75
CA GLU A 98 -22.21 22.70 4.43
C GLU A 98 -21.52 22.09 5.66
N GLY A 99 -20.48 22.77 6.17
CA GLY A 99 -19.76 22.38 7.38
C GLY A 99 -18.40 21.73 7.12
N PRO A 100 -17.68 21.34 8.20
CA PRO A 100 -16.25 21.03 8.17
C PRO A 100 -15.87 19.71 7.52
N TYR A 101 -16.86 18.92 7.08
CA TYR A 101 -16.70 17.65 6.36
C TYR A 101 -17.64 17.58 5.14
N SER A 102 -17.97 18.74 4.57
CA SER A 102 -18.94 18.85 3.47
C SER A 102 -18.31 18.69 2.09
N LYS A 103 -17.00 18.86 1.95
CA LYS A 103 -16.29 18.85 0.66
C LYS A 103 -14.93 18.17 0.80
N GLU A 104 -14.31 17.95 -0.35
CA GLU A 104 -12.94 17.41 -0.43
C GLU A 104 -12.82 16.09 0.37
N VAL A 105 -13.84 15.22 0.24
CA VAL A 105 -13.84 13.90 0.88
C VAL A 105 -12.79 13.03 0.20
N TRP A 106 -11.66 12.80 0.85
CA TRP A 106 -10.48 12.15 0.28
C TRP A 106 -10.13 10.82 0.94
N ALA A 107 -9.50 9.95 0.16
CA ALA A 107 -8.83 8.71 0.57
C ALA A 107 -9.55 7.89 1.67
N PRO A 108 -10.80 7.43 1.43
CA PRO A 108 -11.49 6.65 2.44
C PRO A 108 -10.94 5.22 2.54
N GLU A 109 -10.53 4.80 3.73
CA GLU A 109 -10.07 3.44 4.05
C GLU A 109 -11.07 2.69 4.92
N LEU A 110 -11.61 1.59 4.40
CA LEU A 110 -12.49 0.65 5.12
C LEU A 110 -11.69 -0.41 5.90
N HIS A 111 -11.72 -0.35 7.23
CA HIS A 111 -11.11 -1.33 8.11
C HIS A 111 -12.17 -2.17 8.81
N ALA A 112 -11.94 -3.49 8.92
CA ALA A 112 -12.76 -4.36 9.76
C ALA A 112 -12.07 -4.56 11.11
N ILE A 113 -12.68 -4.07 12.19
CA ILE A 113 -12.12 -4.13 13.54
C ILE A 113 -13.19 -4.69 14.49
N GLY A 114 -12.97 -5.92 14.97
CA GLY A 114 -13.98 -6.66 15.73
C GLY A 114 -15.16 -7.07 14.83
N ASP A 115 -16.39 -6.78 15.27
CA ASP A 115 -17.65 -7.07 14.55
C ASP A 115 -18.19 -5.84 13.79
N ARG A 116 -17.34 -4.83 13.57
CA ARG A 116 -17.69 -3.54 12.97
C ARG A 116 -16.70 -3.15 11.89
N TYR A 117 -17.17 -2.28 11.02
CA TYR A 117 -16.39 -1.66 9.97
C TYR A 117 -16.24 -0.17 10.23
N TYR A 118 -15.06 0.35 9.93
CA TYR A 118 -14.70 1.74 10.14
C TYR A 118 -14.17 2.31 8.84
N VAL A 119 -14.68 3.46 8.39
CA VAL A 119 -14.11 4.18 7.25
C VAL A 119 -13.40 5.44 7.74
N TYR A 120 -12.08 5.46 7.65
CA TYR A 120 -11.27 6.65 7.93
C TYR A 120 -11.15 7.45 6.65
N PHE A 121 -11.38 8.77 6.71
CA PHE A 121 -11.32 9.63 5.54
C PHE A 121 -10.95 11.05 5.94
N ALA A 122 -10.43 11.83 5.00
CA ALA A 122 -10.23 13.26 5.19
C ALA A 122 -11.38 14.05 4.57
N ALA A 123 -11.74 15.19 5.17
CA ALA A 123 -12.67 16.14 4.56
C ALA A 123 -12.46 17.56 5.08
N SER A 124 -13.00 18.53 4.36
CA SER A 124 -12.96 19.96 4.68
C SER A 124 -14.32 20.64 4.44
N ASP A 125 -14.37 21.96 4.60
CA ASP A 125 -15.47 22.84 4.15
C ASP A 125 -15.28 23.40 2.72
N GLY A 126 -14.26 22.91 2.01
CA GLY A 126 -13.82 23.35 0.69
C GLY A 126 -12.62 24.30 0.73
N ASP A 127 -12.05 24.54 1.91
CA ASP A 127 -10.73 25.12 2.07
C ASP A 127 -9.76 24.01 2.48
N ASN A 128 -8.76 23.74 1.63
CA ASN A 128 -7.78 22.68 1.88
C ASN A 128 -7.09 22.83 3.24
N ALA A 129 -6.88 24.06 3.72
CA ALA A 129 -6.22 24.31 5.01
C ALA A 129 -7.01 23.76 6.21
N ASN A 130 -8.29 23.45 6.02
CA ASN A 130 -9.19 22.93 7.05
C ASN A 130 -9.36 21.41 7.01
N HIS A 131 -8.62 20.67 6.16
CA HIS A 131 -8.74 19.20 6.11
C HIS A 131 -8.40 18.55 7.44
N LEU A 132 -9.32 17.71 7.90
CA LEU A 132 -9.13 16.89 9.09
C LEU A 132 -9.61 15.47 8.81
N THR A 133 -9.14 14.54 9.62
CA THR A 133 -9.56 13.14 9.57
C THR A 133 -10.86 12.93 10.33
N TYR A 134 -11.77 12.17 9.73
CA TYR A 134 -13.05 11.73 10.30
C TYR A 134 -13.17 10.21 10.18
N VAL A 135 -14.07 9.63 10.97
CA VAL A 135 -14.31 8.17 10.97
C VAL A 135 -15.80 7.89 10.86
N LEU A 136 -16.17 7.01 9.96
CA LEU A 136 -17.50 6.41 9.91
C LEU A 136 -17.46 5.06 10.63
N GLU A 137 -18.33 4.81 11.58
CA GLU A 137 -18.52 3.50 12.22
C GLU A 137 -19.82 2.85 11.71
N SER A 138 -19.74 1.63 11.18
CA SER A 138 -20.92 0.88 10.74
C SER A 138 -21.86 0.65 11.92
N LYS A 139 -23.17 0.86 11.77
CA LYS A 139 -24.13 0.62 12.86
C LYS A 139 -24.32 -0.86 13.20
N THR A 140 -23.94 -1.75 12.29
CA THR A 140 -24.09 -3.21 12.39
C THR A 140 -22.85 -3.90 11.82
N SER A 141 -22.84 -5.23 11.78
CA SER A 141 -21.79 -6.01 11.13
C SER A 141 -21.92 -6.08 9.59
N ASP A 142 -22.82 -5.29 8.98
CA ASP A 142 -22.92 -5.17 7.53
C ASP A 142 -22.10 -3.97 7.02
N PRO A 143 -21.01 -4.18 6.26
CA PRO A 143 -20.21 -3.09 5.72
C PRO A 143 -20.97 -2.24 4.69
N LEU A 144 -22.11 -2.71 4.19
CA LEU A 144 -22.93 -2.01 3.20
C LEU A 144 -24.11 -1.25 3.84
N GLY A 145 -24.23 -1.32 5.17
CA GLY A 145 -25.30 -0.69 5.93
C GLY A 145 -25.06 0.79 6.21
N GLU A 146 -25.83 1.31 7.16
CA GLU A 146 -25.66 2.69 7.63
C GLU A 146 -24.44 2.85 8.53
N PHE A 147 -23.83 4.04 8.47
CA PHE A 147 -22.71 4.43 9.31
C PHE A 147 -23.06 5.63 10.22
N THR A 148 -22.35 5.74 11.33
CA THR A 148 -22.36 6.90 12.24
C THR A 148 -21.05 7.66 12.05
N LEU A 149 -21.12 9.00 11.92
CA LEU A 149 -19.94 9.85 11.78
C LEU A 149 -19.36 10.21 13.15
N HIS A 150 -18.03 10.10 13.27
CA HIS A 150 -17.22 10.51 14.40
C HIS A 150 -16.12 11.48 13.92
N GLY A 151 -15.70 12.37 14.81
CA GLY A 151 -14.56 13.25 14.59
C GLY A 151 -14.89 14.76 14.65
N PRO A 152 -13.93 15.62 14.25
CA PRO A 152 -12.62 15.24 13.71
C PRO A 152 -11.76 14.49 14.74
N MET A 153 -10.86 13.64 14.26
CA MET A 153 -9.87 12.97 15.10
C MET A 153 -8.93 14.03 15.72
N ALA A 154 -8.49 13.79 16.96
CA ALA A 154 -7.63 14.69 17.72
C ALA A 154 -6.15 14.51 17.32
N THR A 155 -5.75 15.10 16.19
CA THR A 155 -4.44 14.96 15.53
C THR A 155 -3.47 16.11 15.84
N GLY A 156 -3.71 16.86 16.90
CA GLY A 156 -2.91 18.01 17.33
C GLY A 156 -1.72 17.67 18.26
N ASP A 157 -0.95 18.71 18.58
CA ASP A 157 0.24 18.64 19.45
C ASP A 157 -0.05 18.81 20.96
N GLY A 158 -1.28 19.18 21.31
CA GLY A 158 -1.70 19.32 22.70
C GLY A 158 -1.46 18.03 23.48
N LYS A 159 -1.32 18.11 24.81
CA LYS A 159 -1.09 16.92 25.67
C LYS A 159 -2.18 15.86 25.53
N ASP A 160 -3.38 16.24 25.11
CA ASP A 160 -4.52 15.39 24.83
C ASP A 160 -4.78 15.18 23.33
N GLY A 161 -3.90 15.69 22.46
CA GLY A 161 -4.02 15.66 21.00
C GLY A 161 -5.08 16.60 20.43
N GLN A 162 -5.82 17.36 21.23
CA GLN A 162 -7.03 18.03 20.75
C GLN A 162 -6.79 19.44 20.19
N SER A 163 -5.76 20.15 20.66
CA SER A 163 -5.60 21.57 20.32
C SER A 163 -4.14 22.04 20.22
N PRO A 164 -3.79 22.85 19.22
CA PRO A 164 -4.59 23.08 18.00
C PRO A 164 -4.69 21.77 17.20
N ASN A 165 -5.87 21.47 16.66
CA ASN A 165 -5.97 20.38 15.69
C ASN A 165 -5.28 20.84 14.40
N VAL A 166 -4.42 20.00 13.84
CA VAL A 166 -3.60 20.34 12.68
C VAL A 166 -4.08 19.52 11.49
N TRP A 167 -3.95 20.10 10.30
CA TRP A 167 -4.26 19.47 9.02
C TRP A 167 -3.81 18.00 9.01
N ALA A 168 -4.74 17.10 8.69
CA ALA A 168 -4.53 15.65 8.82
C ALA A 168 -5.36 14.86 7.80
N ILE A 169 -4.67 14.13 6.93
CA ILE A 169 -5.27 13.30 5.88
C ILE A 169 -4.69 11.88 5.88
N ASP A 170 -5.28 11.00 5.08
CA ASP A 170 -4.77 9.65 4.79
C ASP A 170 -4.50 8.84 6.06
N MET A 171 -5.49 8.79 6.96
CA MET A 171 -5.32 8.04 8.19
C MET A 171 -5.52 6.54 7.94
N THR A 172 -4.44 5.78 8.11
CA THR A 172 -4.46 4.32 8.17
C THR A 172 -4.31 3.82 9.62
N ILE A 173 -4.45 2.50 9.80
CA ILE A 173 -4.48 1.85 11.10
C ILE A 173 -3.38 0.79 11.22
N LEU A 174 -2.67 0.82 12.35
CA LEU A 174 -1.72 -0.21 12.74
C LEU A 174 -2.25 -0.96 13.97
N GLN A 175 -2.43 -2.27 13.83
CA GLN A 175 -2.56 -3.19 14.96
C GLN A 175 -1.17 -3.74 15.32
N HIS A 176 -0.72 -3.52 16.55
CA HIS A 176 0.59 -3.97 17.02
C HIS A 176 0.55 -4.31 18.51
N ASN A 177 0.95 -5.53 18.90
CA ASN A 177 0.97 -6.01 20.29
C ASN A 177 -0.36 -5.75 21.04
N ASP A 178 -1.48 -6.16 20.44
CA ASP A 178 -2.86 -5.97 20.94
C ASP A 178 -3.30 -4.50 21.13
N LYS A 179 -2.50 -3.55 20.65
CA LYS A 179 -2.82 -2.12 20.65
C LYS A 179 -3.13 -1.63 19.24
N LEU A 180 -3.98 -0.61 19.18
CA LEU A 180 -4.37 0.06 17.96
C LEU A 180 -3.67 1.42 17.90
N PHE A 181 -3.19 1.80 16.72
CA PHE A 181 -2.55 3.08 16.46
C PHE A 181 -3.12 3.67 15.17
N GLY A 182 -3.30 4.99 15.15
CA GLY A 182 -3.61 5.74 13.94
C GLY A 182 -2.33 6.34 13.38
N ILE A 183 -2.13 6.21 12.06
CA ILE A 183 -1.00 6.80 11.33
C ILE A 183 -1.57 7.67 10.22
N TRP A 184 -1.08 8.89 10.04
CA TRP A 184 -1.64 9.83 9.06
C TRP A 184 -0.57 10.79 8.52
N SER A 185 -0.89 11.46 7.41
CA SER A 185 -0.14 12.62 6.92
C SER A 185 -0.65 13.88 7.59
N GLY A 186 0.24 14.68 8.18
CA GLY A 186 -0.14 15.92 8.84
C GLY A 186 0.83 17.07 8.63
N TRP A 187 0.36 18.30 8.81
CA TRP A 187 1.24 19.47 8.82
C TRP A 187 2.03 19.58 10.12
N ASP A 188 3.24 20.14 10.09
CA ASP A 188 4.03 20.43 11.30
C ASP A 188 3.37 21.43 12.23
N LYS A 189 2.60 22.39 11.71
CA LYS A 189 1.88 23.41 12.50
C LYS A 189 0.69 23.99 11.73
N PRO A 190 -0.24 24.68 12.42
CA PRO A 190 -1.35 25.37 11.75
C PRO A 190 -0.88 26.36 10.68
N GLY A 191 -1.53 26.34 9.52
CA GLY A 191 -1.24 27.25 8.39
C GLY A 191 0.10 26.99 7.68
N SER A 192 0.73 25.84 7.94
CA SER A 192 1.89 25.38 7.17
C SER A 192 1.45 24.69 5.87
N ASP A 193 2.41 24.11 5.17
CA ASP A 193 2.18 23.14 4.10
C ASP A 193 3.25 22.02 4.14
N ASN A 194 4.05 21.95 5.22
CA ASN A 194 5.09 20.92 5.35
C ASN A 194 4.50 19.64 5.93
N GLN A 195 4.50 18.56 5.16
CA GLN A 195 3.74 17.33 5.43
C GLN A 195 4.65 16.20 5.94
N PHE A 196 4.29 15.62 7.06
CA PHE A 196 5.01 14.51 7.71
C PHE A 196 4.05 13.36 8.04
N LEU A 197 4.63 12.20 8.35
CA LEU A 197 3.87 11.09 8.91
C LEU A 197 3.90 11.14 10.44
N TYR A 198 2.72 11.00 11.03
CA TYR A 198 2.55 10.97 12.48
C TYR A 198 1.85 9.68 12.92
N ILE A 199 2.12 9.25 14.14
CA ILE A 199 1.48 8.12 14.79
C ILE A 199 0.96 8.50 16.19
N ALA A 200 -0.18 7.95 16.59
CA ALA A 200 -0.71 8.08 17.95
C ALA A 200 -1.44 6.80 18.40
N PRO A 201 -1.42 6.45 19.70
CA PRO A 201 -2.17 5.30 20.21
C PRO A 201 -3.68 5.58 20.18
N MET A 202 -4.49 4.54 20.00
CA MET A 202 -5.95 4.62 19.96
C MET A 202 -6.57 3.91 21.17
N SER A 203 -7.54 4.56 21.80
CA SER A 203 -8.35 3.96 22.89
C SER A 203 -9.57 3.21 22.36
N SER A 204 -9.98 3.54 21.13
CA SER A 204 -11.01 2.87 20.34
C SER A 204 -10.79 3.24 18.87
N PRO A 205 -11.40 2.52 17.90
CA PRO A 205 -11.29 2.87 16.48
C PRO A 205 -11.70 4.30 16.13
N THR A 206 -12.50 4.98 16.97
CA THR A 206 -12.96 6.36 16.72
C THR A 206 -12.26 7.40 17.61
N LYS A 207 -11.22 7.02 18.38
CA LYS A 207 -10.59 7.92 19.35
C LYS A 207 -9.09 7.68 19.58
N LEU A 208 -8.27 8.64 19.16
CA LEU A 208 -6.87 8.77 19.57
C LEU A 208 -6.76 9.01 21.10
N SER A 209 -5.66 8.56 21.70
CA SER A 209 -5.48 8.51 23.16
C SER A 209 -4.14 9.09 23.64
N GLY A 210 -3.46 9.85 22.79
CA GLY A 210 -2.22 10.54 23.11
C GLY A 210 -1.89 11.60 22.06
N PRO A 211 -0.85 12.43 22.31
CA PRO A 211 -0.35 13.36 21.31
C PRO A 211 0.23 12.60 20.11
N ARG A 212 0.30 13.29 18.97
CA ARG A 212 0.98 12.76 17.79
C ARG A 212 2.48 12.63 18.03
N VAL A 213 3.07 11.60 17.46
CA VAL A 213 4.52 11.35 17.44
C VAL A 213 4.98 11.38 16.00
N LEU A 214 6.01 12.17 15.71
CA LEU A 214 6.63 12.19 14.39
C LEU A 214 7.31 10.84 14.12
N ILE A 215 6.98 10.19 13.00
CA ILE A 215 7.53 8.88 12.64
C ILE A 215 8.97 9.01 12.13
N CYS A 216 9.19 9.93 11.18
CA CYS A 216 10.49 10.20 10.56
C CYS A 216 10.52 11.63 10.00
N ASP A 217 11.73 12.11 9.67
CA ASP A 217 11.87 13.34 8.89
C ASP A 217 11.27 13.15 7.48
N ASN A 218 10.98 14.24 6.77
CA ASN A 218 10.51 14.23 5.38
C ASN A 218 11.58 14.74 4.39
N ASP A 219 12.83 14.80 4.87
CA ASP A 219 13.97 15.40 4.18
C ASP A 219 15.27 14.59 4.38
N ASP A 220 15.17 13.28 4.64
CA ASP A 220 16.35 12.41 4.70
C ASP A 220 16.94 12.21 3.28
N HIS A 221 16.07 12.27 2.26
CA HIS A 221 16.46 12.13 0.86
C HIS A 221 15.79 13.17 -0.04
N LEU A 222 16.53 13.67 -1.03
CA LEU A 222 16.01 14.66 -2.00
C LEU A 222 14.76 14.16 -2.74
N TRP A 223 14.63 12.85 -2.97
CA TRP A 223 13.50 12.27 -3.68
C TRP A 223 12.18 12.31 -2.89
N GLU A 224 12.20 12.65 -1.60
CA GLU A 224 11.02 12.80 -0.73
C GLU A 224 10.35 14.18 -0.87
N ARG A 225 11.07 15.15 -1.40
CA ARG A 225 10.58 16.52 -1.58
C ARG A 225 9.62 16.59 -2.76
N VAL A 226 8.75 17.61 -2.74
CA VAL A 226 7.76 17.91 -3.80
C VAL A 226 8.34 17.72 -5.21
N GLU A 227 9.56 18.20 -5.41
CA GLU A 227 10.48 17.81 -6.48
C GLU A 227 11.87 17.63 -5.86
N PRO A 228 12.81 16.89 -6.50
CA PRO A 228 14.14 16.62 -5.96
C PRO A 228 15.08 17.83 -6.03
N ASP A 229 14.70 18.90 -5.34
CA ASP A 229 15.37 20.19 -5.25
C ASP A 229 15.37 20.64 -3.78
N THR A 230 16.55 21.03 -3.29
CA THR A 230 16.79 21.53 -1.93
C THR A 230 15.99 22.78 -1.53
N SER A 231 15.38 23.49 -2.49
CA SER A 231 14.48 24.61 -2.24
C SER A 231 13.02 24.18 -1.96
N GLN A 232 12.68 22.95 -2.28
CA GLN A 232 11.32 22.41 -2.15
C GLN A 232 11.11 21.79 -0.77
N ARG A 233 9.89 21.87 -0.25
CA ARG A 233 9.55 21.20 1.01
C ARG A 233 9.47 19.68 0.86
N GLY A 234 9.64 18.98 1.98
CA GLY A 234 9.30 17.57 2.08
C GLY A 234 7.79 17.33 1.95
N LEU A 235 7.43 16.15 1.49
CA LEU A 235 6.04 15.72 1.38
C LEU A 235 5.97 14.21 1.59
N ASN A 236 5.47 13.79 2.76
CA ASN A 236 5.14 12.39 3.02
C ASN A 236 3.63 12.28 3.29
N GLU A 237 2.93 11.46 2.50
CA GLU A 237 1.49 11.23 2.61
C GLU A 237 1.12 9.77 2.29
N GLY A 238 -0.17 9.41 2.26
CA GLY A 238 -0.64 8.05 1.99
C GLY A 238 0.13 6.95 2.74
N PRO A 239 0.20 6.99 4.08
CA PRO A 239 0.84 5.94 4.87
C PRO A 239 0.07 4.62 4.76
N GLU A 240 0.77 3.52 4.53
CA GLU A 240 0.18 2.22 4.24
C GLU A 240 0.90 1.09 4.96
N ILE A 241 0.19 0.38 5.84
CA ILE A 241 0.76 -0.70 6.64
C ILE A 241 0.77 -2.02 5.86
N PHE A 242 1.94 -2.65 5.81
CA PHE A 242 2.12 -4.01 5.34
C PHE A 242 2.75 -4.88 6.43
N GLN A 243 2.03 -5.91 6.87
CA GLN A 243 2.50 -6.86 7.87
C GLN A 243 2.57 -8.28 7.31
N ALA A 244 3.76 -8.88 7.36
CA ALA A 244 3.97 -10.27 6.96
C ALA A 244 5.13 -10.89 7.72
N LYS A 245 5.01 -12.18 8.05
CA LYS A 245 6.07 -12.98 8.71
C LYS A 245 6.66 -12.31 9.97
N GLY A 246 5.83 -11.58 10.72
CA GLY A 246 6.24 -10.85 11.93
C GLY A 246 6.91 -9.50 11.70
N LYS A 247 7.18 -9.10 10.45
CA LYS A 247 7.70 -7.76 10.11
C LYS A 247 6.55 -6.80 9.84
N THR A 248 6.71 -5.54 10.27
CA THR A 248 5.83 -4.41 9.93
C THR A 248 6.60 -3.42 9.06
N SER A 249 6.13 -3.21 7.83
CA SER A 249 6.56 -2.13 6.94
C SER A 249 5.47 -1.07 6.87
N LEU A 250 5.89 0.19 6.80
CA LEU A 250 5.03 1.33 6.49
C LEU A 250 5.49 1.91 5.15
N LEU A 251 4.69 1.73 4.12
CA LEU A 251 4.88 2.42 2.84
C LEU A 251 4.28 3.82 2.97
N TYR A 252 4.81 4.77 2.23
CA TYR A 252 4.25 6.11 2.16
C TYR A 252 4.53 6.69 0.79
N SER A 253 3.71 7.63 0.37
CA SER A 253 3.91 8.36 -0.87
C SER A 253 4.67 9.65 -0.63
N CYS A 254 5.49 10.05 -1.59
CA CYS A 254 6.25 11.29 -1.54
C CYS A 254 6.46 11.90 -2.93
N GLY A 255 6.96 13.13 -2.94
CA GLY A 255 6.89 14.01 -4.12
C GLY A 255 5.48 14.57 -4.32
N ALA A 256 5.30 15.46 -5.29
CA ALA A 256 3.99 16.04 -5.56
C ALA A 256 3.06 15.02 -6.24
N SER A 257 1.90 14.73 -5.64
CA SER A 257 0.86 13.86 -6.22
C SER A 257 0.32 14.36 -7.57
N TRP A 258 0.52 15.63 -7.88
CA TRP A 258 0.19 16.21 -9.18
C TRP A 258 1.29 16.02 -10.25
N LEU A 259 2.46 15.47 -9.93
CA LEU A 259 3.60 15.34 -10.85
C LEU A 259 3.93 13.87 -11.19
N PRO A 260 4.57 13.60 -12.34
CA PRO A 260 5.05 12.25 -12.69
C PRO A 260 6.08 11.69 -11.73
N THR A 261 6.70 12.52 -10.91
CA THR A 261 7.74 12.15 -9.94
C THR A 261 7.17 11.59 -8.65
N TYR A 262 5.84 11.57 -8.46
CA TYR A 262 5.21 10.91 -7.31
C TYR A 262 5.60 9.42 -7.22
N LYS A 263 5.98 8.98 -6.03
CA LYS A 263 6.58 7.65 -5.78
C LYS A 263 6.32 7.20 -4.34
N LEU A 264 6.78 5.99 -4.01
CA LEU A 264 6.69 5.43 -2.66
C LEU A 264 8.05 5.36 -1.98
N GLY A 265 8.10 5.80 -0.72
CA GLY A 265 9.12 5.44 0.26
C GLY A 265 8.70 4.27 1.15
N ARG A 266 9.62 3.78 1.97
CA ARG A 266 9.35 2.68 2.93
C ARG A 266 10.09 2.87 4.23
N LEU A 267 9.38 2.60 5.32
CA LEU A 267 9.88 2.51 6.68
C LEU A 267 9.70 1.08 7.20
N GLU A 268 10.60 0.62 8.07
CA GLU A 268 10.49 -0.63 8.81
C GLU A 268 10.37 -0.34 10.31
N LEU A 269 9.43 -0.99 11.00
CA LEU A 269 9.36 -0.95 12.47
C LEU A 269 10.46 -1.86 13.04
N VAL A 270 11.46 -1.26 13.69
CA VAL A 270 12.66 -1.94 14.22
C VAL A 270 12.70 -2.00 15.75
N LYS A 271 11.66 -1.51 16.43
CA LYS A 271 11.48 -1.58 17.89
C LYS A 271 10.06 -2.06 18.22
N ASP A 272 9.89 -2.65 19.40
CA ASP A 272 8.60 -3.17 19.88
C ASP A 272 7.55 -2.09 20.17
N ASP A 273 8.00 -0.87 20.50
CA ASP A 273 7.12 0.27 20.70
C ASP A 273 7.16 1.18 19.46
N PRO A 274 6.08 1.27 18.67
CA PRO A 274 6.05 2.09 17.46
C PRO A 274 6.05 3.60 17.76
N LEU A 275 5.91 4.01 19.02
CA LEU A 275 6.02 5.40 19.46
C LEU A 275 7.43 5.78 19.94
N ALA A 276 8.35 4.82 20.06
CA ALA A 276 9.70 5.10 20.53
C ALA A 276 10.49 5.91 19.49
N GLU A 277 11.35 6.82 19.96
CA GLU A 277 12.29 7.53 19.10
C GLU A 277 13.14 6.52 18.31
N GLY A 278 13.24 6.68 16.99
CA GLY A 278 13.96 5.75 16.12
C GLY A 278 13.34 4.35 16.06
N ALA A 279 12.04 4.20 16.34
CA ALA A 279 11.31 2.94 16.12
C ALA A 279 11.17 2.61 14.63
N TRP A 280 11.18 3.61 13.76
CA TRP A 280 10.99 3.45 12.33
C TRP A 280 12.29 3.73 11.57
N GLN A 281 12.79 2.73 10.86
CA GLN A 281 13.97 2.85 10.02
C GLN A 281 13.57 3.15 8.58
N LYS A 282 14.01 4.29 8.04
CA LYS A 282 13.79 4.65 6.63
C LYS A 282 14.74 3.92 5.70
N MET A 283 14.20 3.44 4.58
CA MET A 283 14.98 2.84 3.50
C MET A 283 15.56 3.93 2.58
N PRO A 284 16.82 3.79 2.13
CA PRO A 284 17.53 4.86 1.42
C PRO A 284 17.02 5.12 -0.01
N GLU A 285 16.38 4.12 -0.61
CA GLU A 285 15.90 4.17 -2.00
C GLU A 285 14.37 4.14 -2.04
N PRO A 286 13.74 4.77 -3.06
CA PRO A 286 12.32 4.61 -3.32
C PRO A 286 11.93 3.12 -3.41
N ALA A 287 10.82 2.77 -2.78
CA ALA A 287 10.29 1.40 -2.79
C ALA A 287 9.53 1.08 -4.09
N PHE A 288 9.00 2.11 -4.76
CA PHE A 288 8.26 1.99 -6.01
C PHE A 288 8.20 3.36 -6.68
N GLU A 289 8.53 3.43 -7.96
CA GLU A 289 8.57 4.71 -8.68
C GLU A 289 8.16 4.56 -10.14
N SER A 290 7.95 5.69 -10.79
CA SER A 290 7.56 5.79 -12.19
C SER A 290 8.52 5.09 -13.13
N THR A 291 7.98 4.66 -14.28
CA THR A 291 8.75 4.20 -15.44
C THR A 291 8.53 5.16 -16.61
N GLU A 292 9.14 4.88 -17.77
CA GLU A 292 8.88 5.63 -19.00
C GLU A 292 7.41 5.53 -19.47
N ALA A 293 6.66 4.52 -19.00
CA ALA A 293 5.29 4.22 -19.44
C ALA A 293 4.22 4.38 -18.35
N VAL A 294 4.61 4.44 -17.07
CA VAL A 294 3.70 4.55 -15.92
C VAL A 294 4.22 5.66 -15.02
N TYR A 295 3.40 6.70 -14.81
CA TYR A 295 3.82 7.95 -14.19
C TYR A 295 3.12 8.18 -12.85
N GLY A 296 3.78 8.87 -11.92
CA GLY A 296 3.24 9.33 -10.65
C GLY A 296 2.49 8.23 -9.89
N VAL A 297 3.23 7.27 -9.35
CA VAL A 297 2.69 6.07 -8.69
C VAL A 297 2.64 6.27 -7.19
N GLY A 298 1.52 5.96 -6.55
CA GLY A 298 1.43 6.09 -5.11
C GLY A 298 0.10 5.69 -4.50
N HIS A 299 -0.03 5.99 -3.22
CA HIS A 299 -1.15 5.68 -2.32
C HIS A 299 -1.55 4.20 -2.45
N SER A 300 -0.72 3.35 -1.84
CA SER A 300 -0.80 1.91 -2.05
C SER A 300 -1.95 1.27 -1.30
N CYS A 301 -2.30 0.05 -1.67
CA CYS A 301 -3.09 -0.84 -0.84
C CYS A 301 -2.63 -2.28 -1.12
N PHE A 302 -2.67 -3.12 -0.10
CA PHE A 302 -2.22 -4.50 -0.17
C PHE A 302 -3.33 -5.46 0.22
N VAL A 303 -3.62 -6.41 -0.65
CA VAL A 303 -4.66 -7.42 -0.39
C VAL A 303 -4.20 -8.78 -0.86
N GLN A 304 -4.67 -9.82 -0.19
CA GLN A 304 -4.50 -11.18 -0.66
C GLN A 304 -5.61 -11.59 -1.61
N SER A 305 -5.29 -12.51 -2.52
CA SER A 305 -6.30 -13.25 -3.29
C SER A 305 -7.35 -13.91 -2.37
N LEU A 306 -8.53 -14.23 -2.92
CA LEU A 306 -9.62 -14.83 -2.13
C LEU A 306 -9.23 -16.20 -1.53
N ASP A 307 -8.32 -16.94 -2.17
CA ASP A 307 -7.75 -18.18 -1.63
C ASP A 307 -6.55 -17.96 -0.69
N GLY A 308 -6.12 -16.71 -0.47
CA GLY A 308 -5.04 -16.33 0.42
C GLY A 308 -3.63 -16.67 -0.07
N LYS A 309 -3.46 -17.09 -1.33
CA LYS A 309 -2.17 -17.59 -1.85
C LYS A 309 -1.28 -16.52 -2.48
N GLN A 310 -1.87 -15.43 -2.95
CA GLN A 310 -1.15 -14.39 -3.69
C GLN A 310 -1.33 -13.04 -3.00
N TRP A 311 -0.26 -12.27 -2.92
CA TRP A 311 -0.32 -10.86 -2.55
C TRP A 311 -0.43 -9.99 -3.79
N TRP A 312 -1.25 -8.95 -3.68
CA TRP A 312 -1.52 -8.00 -4.72
C TRP A 312 -1.26 -6.58 -4.22
N HIS A 313 -0.54 -5.81 -5.02
CA HIS A 313 -0.32 -4.39 -4.82
C HIS A 313 -1.30 -3.62 -5.70
N ILE A 314 -2.09 -2.77 -5.07
CA ILE A 314 -2.98 -1.82 -5.70
C ILE A 314 -2.38 -0.43 -5.47
N PHE A 315 -2.39 0.40 -6.49
CA PHE A 315 -1.90 1.78 -6.41
C PHE A 315 -2.63 2.62 -7.44
N HIS A 316 -2.57 3.94 -7.32
CA HIS A 316 -2.94 4.79 -8.43
C HIS A 316 -1.70 5.18 -9.23
N ALA A 317 -1.89 5.42 -10.52
CA ALA A 317 -0.91 6.05 -11.40
C ALA A 317 -1.56 7.20 -12.17
N LYS A 318 -0.78 8.21 -12.54
CA LYS A 318 -1.22 9.24 -13.47
C LYS A 318 -1.48 8.64 -14.85
N VAL A 319 -2.54 9.11 -15.50
CA VAL A 319 -2.91 8.67 -16.86
C VAL A 319 -1.90 9.14 -17.93
N GLY A 320 -1.16 10.21 -17.64
CA GLY A 320 -0.12 10.77 -18.50
C GLY A 320 0.86 11.66 -17.71
N PRO A 321 1.88 12.23 -18.38
CA PRO A 321 2.94 12.98 -17.73
C PRO A 321 2.53 14.41 -17.32
N GLU A 322 1.38 14.89 -17.80
CA GLU A 322 0.95 16.26 -17.54
C GLU A 322 0.65 16.49 -16.05
N PRO A 323 1.02 17.66 -15.48
CA PRO A 323 0.65 18.02 -14.12
C PRO A 323 -0.86 17.92 -13.84
N GLY A 324 -1.22 17.55 -12.61
CA GLY A 324 -2.61 17.43 -12.13
C GLY A 324 -2.99 16.02 -11.66
N TRP A 325 -4.25 15.82 -11.25
CA TRP A 325 -4.69 14.61 -10.55
C TRP A 325 -5.49 13.61 -11.40
N ASN A 326 -5.32 13.61 -12.73
CA ASN A 326 -5.94 12.60 -13.58
C ASN A 326 -5.25 11.24 -13.38
N ARG A 327 -5.85 10.40 -12.52
CA ARG A 327 -5.30 9.14 -12.02
C ARG A 327 -6.19 7.95 -12.36
N ALA A 328 -5.57 6.77 -12.44
CA ALA A 328 -6.24 5.49 -12.64
C ALA A 328 -5.67 4.44 -11.68
N LEU A 329 -6.51 3.47 -11.32
CA LEU A 329 -6.17 2.38 -10.42
C LEU A 329 -5.44 1.29 -11.19
N HIS A 330 -4.30 0.87 -10.66
CA HIS A 330 -3.49 -0.23 -11.15
C HIS A 330 -3.49 -1.35 -10.10
N LEU A 331 -3.34 -2.57 -10.59
CA LEU A 331 -3.28 -3.80 -9.80
C LEU A 331 -2.18 -4.68 -10.38
N GLN A 332 -1.27 -5.17 -9.53
CA GLN A 332 -0.25 -6.12 -9.95
C GLN A 332 0.11 -7.11 -8.84
N PRO A 333 0.53 -8.34 -9.19
CA PRO A 333 0.98 -9.30 -8.20
C PRO A 333 2.28 -8.80 -7.56
N MET A 334 2.44 -9.03 -6.27
CA MET A 334 3.67 -8.73 -5.54
C MET A 334 4.17 -9.97 -4.79
N LYS A 335 5.46 -9.97 -4.47
CA LYS A 335 6.06 -11.03 -3.65
C LYS A 335 6.32 -10.52 -2.24
N VAL A 336 6.56 -11.45 -1.32
CA VAL A 336 6.99 -11.16 0.04
C VAL A 336 8.29 -11.92 0.29
N ALA A 337 9.33 -11.21 0.69
CA ALA A 337 10.62 -11.79 1.02
C ALA A 337 10.52 -12.74 2.23
N ASP A 338 11.58 -13.49 2.48
CA ASP A 338 11.63 -14.45 3.60
C ASP A 338 11.52 -13.78 4.97
N ASP A 339 12.01 -12.56 5.09
CA ASP A 339 11.92 -11.74 6.30
C ASP A 339 10.61 -10.93 6.42
N GLY A 340 9.68 -11.10 5.48
CA GLY A 340 8.40 -10.36 5.47
C GLY A 340 8.43 -9.04 4.70
N THR A 341 9.55 -8.65 4.09
CA THR A 341 9.65 -7.42 3.31
C THR A 341 8.75 -7.46 2.06
N PRO A 342 7.94 -6.43 1.78
CA PRO A 342 7.14 -6.35 0.55
C PRO A 342 8.05 -6.11 -0.66
N LEU A 343 7.87 -6.93 -1.71
CA LEU A 343 8.60 -6.81 -2.98
C LEU A 343 7.62 -6.38 -4.08
N LEU A 344 7.51 -5.07 -4.27
CA LEU A 344 6.53 -4.43 -5.17
C LEU A 344 6.86 -4.59 -6.66
N GLY A 345 8.15 -4.76 -6.98
CA GLY A 345 8.64 -4.79 -8.35
C GLY A 345 8.60 -3.40 -9.01
N SER A 346 8.42 -3.36 -10.32
CA SER A 346 8.21 -2.12 -11.08
C SER A 346 6.75 -2.03 -11.54
N PRO A 347 6.19 -0.81 -11.72
CA PRO A 347 4.83 -0.66 -12.23
C PRO A 347 4.65 -1.32 -13.60
N LEU A 348 3.67 -2.22 -13.72
CA LEU A 348 3.35 -2.88 -14.98
C LEU A 348 2.55 -1.94 -15.90
N ASP A 349 3.01 -1.81 -17.14
CA ASP A 349 2.38 -0.96 -18.14
C ASP A 349 1.08 -1.58 -18.72
N ARG A 350 0.38 -0.78 -19.53
CA ARG A 350 -0.90 -1.16 -20.16
C ARG A 350 -0.79 -2.31 -21.18
N THR A 351 0.40 -2.57 -21.70
CA THR A 351 0.63 -3.61 -22.72
C THR A 351 0.97 -4.96 -22.09
N THR A 352 1.37 -4.95 -20.81
CA THR A 352 1.74 -6.16 -20.08
C THR A 352 0.48 -6.96 -19.71
N PRO A 353 0.32 -8.20 -20.19
CA PRO A 353 -0.76 -9.08 -19.76
C PRO A 353 -0.51 -9.56 -18.33
N ILE A 354 -1.52 -9.46 -17.47
CA ILE A 354 -1.44 -9.88 -16.06
C ILE A 354 -2.43 -11.02 -15.85
N GLN A 355 -1.95 -12.13 -15.27
CA GLN A 355 -2.82 -13.24 -14.88
C GLN A 355 -3.74 -12.79 -13.76
N SER A 356 -5.05 -13.06 -13.86
CA SER A 356 -5.99 -12.71 -12.78
C SER A 356 -5.62 -13.39 -11.45
N PRO A 357 -5.96 -12.77 -10.31
CA PRO A 357 -5.80 -13.38 -8.99
C PRO A 357 -6.41 -14.78 -8.90
N SER A 358 -5.71 -15.67 -8.20
CA SER A 358 -6.22 -17.00 -7.88
C SER A 358 -7.50 -16.91 -7.05
N ARG A 359 -8.39 -17.90 -7.23
CA ARG A 359 -9.67 -18.02 -6.52
C ARG A 359 -9.77 -19.38 -5.86
N PRO A 360 -10.56 -19.52 -4.79
CA PRO A 360 -10.87 -20.83 -4.23
C PRO A 360 -11.48 -21.72 -5.32
N ASN A 361 -11.09 -23.00 -5.35
CA ASN A 361 -11.73 -23.97 -6.23
C ASN A 361 -13.22 -24.03 -5.86
N THR A 362 -14.09 -23.57 -6.76
CA THR A 362 -15.52 -23.83 -6.65
C THR A 362 -15.74 -25.32 -6.90
N GLN A 363 -16.09 -26.07 -5.86
CA GLN A 363 -16.65 -27.42 -6.01
C GLN A 363 -18.08 -27.37 -6.54
#